data_AF-A0A4Y6RJX5-F1
#
_entry.id   AF-A0A4Y6RJX5-F1
#
_cell.length_a   1.000
_cell.length_b   1.000
_cell.length_c   1.000
_cell.angle_alpha   90.00
_cell.angle_beta   90.00
_cell.angle_gamma   90.00
#
_symmetry.space_group_name_H-M   'P 1'
#
loop_
_entity.id
_entity.type
_entity.pdbx_description
1 polymer ?
#
loop_
_entity_poly.entity_id
_entity_poly.type
_entity_poly.pdbx_seq_one_letter_code
_entity_poly.pdbx_strand_id
1 'polypeptide(L)'
;MNTRLACCAMALALFSPSQAADKPPAWTGEPRPLRGDYQIYGGTLSDMLPPTRNDRKVAIMVKGELARELFAQLGPDVKQEQACSSSADYRERRRGDITCVHTKGAAYECYFGLDLRTGKGMYGAIC
;
A
#
# COMPACT_ATOMS: atom_id res chain seq x y z
N MET A 1 26.40 20.55 -74.29
CA MET A 1 27.10 21.31 -73.24
C MET A 1 26.24 21.31 -71.99
N ASN A 2 26.88 21.02 -70.84
CA ASN A 2 26.44 21.22 -69.45
C ASN A 2 25.76 20.04 -68.71
N THR A 3 26.65 19.29 -68.07
CA THR A 3 26.52 18.42 -66.90
C THR A 3 26.01 19.12 -65.64
N ARG A 4 25.28 18.37 -64.79
CA ARG A 4 25.43 18.17 -63.31
C ARG A 4 24.14 17.48 -62.79
N LEU A 5 24.14 16.18 -62.47
CA LEU A 5 24.39 15.60 -61.12
C LEU A 5 23.83 16.46 -59.98
N ALA A 6 23.16 15.97 -58.93
CA ALA A 6 22.78 14.65 -58.43
C ALA A 6 21.98 14.91 -57.12
N CYS A 7 21.63 13.83 -56.42
CA CYS A 7 21.22 13.78 -55.00
C CYS A 7 19.71 13.88 -54.70
N CYS A 8 19.04 12.76 -55.00
CA CYS A 8 18.04 12.21 -54.09
C CYS A 8 18.67 11.95 -52.69
N ALA A 9 17.83 12.00 -51.65
CA ALA A 9 18.00 11.47 -50.29
C ALA A 9 18.83 12.30 -49.28
N MET A 10 18.13 13.11 -48.47
CA MET A 10 18.55 13.57 -47.12
C MET A 10 17.35 14.32 -46.48
N ALA A 11 16.83 14.11 -45.28
CA ALA A 11 17.02 13.13 -44.22
C ALA A 11 15.74 13.14 -43.35
N LEU A 12 14.98 12.05 -43.33
CA LEU A 12 13.97 11.75 -42.31
C LEU A 12 14.68 11.07 -41.15
N ALA A 13 15.32 11.81 -40.25
CA ALA A 13 16.04 11.17 -39.14
C ALA A 13 16.21 12.08 -37.92
N LEU A 14 15.12 12.56 -37.29
CA LEU A 14 15.16 13.02 -35.89
C LEU A 14 13.79 12.85 -35.20
N PHE A 15 13.28 11.62 -35.14
CA PHE A 15 12.39 11.23 -34.05
C PHE A 15 13.12 10.17 -33.24
N SER A 16 13.82 10.60 -32.20
CA SER A 16 14.31 9.70 -31.16
C SER A 16 13.12 9.32 -30.29
N PRO A 17 12.63 8.07 -30.30
CA PRO A 17 11.71 7.62 -29.27
C PRO A 17 12.54 7.43 -27.99
N SER A 18 12.82 8.50 -27.25
CA SER A 18 13.31 8.39 -25.88
C SER A 18 12.14 8.03 -24.97
N GLN A 19 11.51 6.89 -25.21
CA GLN A 19 10.69 6.24 -24.19
C GLN A 19 11.62 5.35 -23.37
N ALA A 20 12.41 5.98 -22.51
CA ALA A 20 12.90 5.31 -21.32
C ALA A 20 11.66 5.10 -20.42
N ALA A 21 10.86 4.09 -20.75
CA ALA A 21 9.96 3.52 -19.77
C ALA A 21 10.87 2.95 -18.69
N ASP A 22 10.99 3.68 -17.56
CA ASP A 22 11.68 3.19 -16.38
C ASP A 22 11.11 1.81 -16.09
N LYS A 23 11.92 0.77 -16.35
CA LYS A 23 11.53 -0.60 -16.04
C LYS A 23 11.27 -0.61 -14.53
N PRO A 24 10.12 -1.15 -14.08
CA PRO A 24 9.92 -1.33 -12.66
C PRO A 24 11.14 -2.07 -12.10
N PRO A 25 11.68 -1.64 -10.95
CA PRO A 25 12.89 -2.23 -10.41
C PRO A 25 12.74 -3.74 -10.35
N ALA A 26 13.77 -4.46 -10.79
CA ALA A 26 13.76 -5.92 -10.76
C ALA A 26 13.45 -6.39 -9.33
N TRP A 27 12.58 -7.40 -9.19
CA TRP A 27 12.31 -8.00 -7.88
C TRP A 27 13.61 -8.58 -7.35
N THR A 28 14.12 -8.01 -6.26
CA THR A 28 15.41 -8.39 -5.66
C THR A 28 15.27 -9.50 -4.62
N GLY A 29 14.06 -9.79 -4.15
CA GLY A 29 13.81 -10.67 -3.00
C GLY A 29 14.19 -10.08 -1.64
N GLU A 30 14.85 -8.93 -1.64
CA GLU A 30 15.28 -8.26 -0.41
C GLU A 30 14.11 -7.57 0.31
N PRO A 31 14.05 -7.65 1.65
CA PRO A 31 13.04 -6.94 2.41
C PRO A 31 13.25 -5.42 2.28
N ARG A 32 12.14 -4.68 2.14
CA ARG A 32 12.17 -3.22 2.15
C ARG A 32 11.91 -2.70 3.57
N PRO A 33 12.53 -1.57 3.96
CA PRO A 33 12.23 -0.94 5.24
C PRO A 33 10.73 -0.64 5.37
N LEU A 34 10.17 -0.92 6.54
CA LEU A 34 8.79 -0.60 6.86
C LEU A 34 8.71 0.55 7.87
N ARG A 35 7.64 1.33 7.80
CA ARG A 35 7.29 2.35 8.81
C ARG A 35 5.97 1.98 9.43
N GLY A 36 5.83 2.25 10.72
CA GLY A 36 4.63 1.88 11.44
C GLY A 36 4.80 1.99 12.94
N ASP A 37 3.70 1.70 13.63
CA ASP A 37 3.61 1.65 15.07
C ASP A 37 2.99 0.29 15.44
N TYR A 38 3.29 -0.21 16.63
CA TYR A 38 2.67 -1.43 17.15
C TYR A 38 2.36 -1.28 18.62
N GLN A 39 1.36 -2.03 19.08
CA GLN A 39 0.97 -2.08 20.48
C GLN A 39 0.77 -3.54 20.89
N ILE A 40 1.46 -3.98 21.95
CA ILE A 40 1.20 -5.28 22.58
C ILE A 40 0.18 -5.05 23.70
N TYR A 41 -0.85 -5.88 23.75
CA TYR A 41 -1.97 -5.72 24.68
C TYR A 41 -2.60 -7.07 25.06
N GLY A 42 -3.25 -7.12 26.22
CA GLY A 42 -4.29 -8.09 26.57
C GLY A 42 -5.68 -7.47 26.43
N GLY A 43 -6.74 -8.22 26.70
CA GLY A 43 -8.12 -7.74 26.56
C GLY A 43 -8.55 -7.65 25.09
N THR A 44 -9.20 -6.55 24.70
CA THR A 44 -9.75 -6.34 23.36
C THR A 44 -9.25 -5.04 22.75
N LEU A 45 -9.48 -4.80 21.45
CA LEU A 45 -9.12 -3.51 20.82
C LEU A 45 -9.87 -2.32 21.44
N SER A 46 -11.09 -2.53 21.95
CA SER A 46 -11.89 -1.52 22.63
C SER A 46 -11.54 -1.34 24.12
N ASP A 47 -10.83 -2.30 24.71
CA ASP A 47 -10.47 -2.32 26.13
C ASP A 47 -9.10 -3.00 26.28
N MET A 48 -8.05 -2.24 25.95
CA MET A 48 -6.68 -2.72 25.98
C MET A 48 -6.16 -2.75 27.41
N LEU A 49 -5.70 -3.92 27.83
CA LEU A 49 -5.15 -4.17 29.15
C LEU A 49 -3.64 -4.50 29.08
N PRO A 50 -2.90 -4.41 30.19
CA PRO A 50 -1.55 -4.97 30.25
C PRO A 50 -1.54 -6.45 29.82
N PRO A 51 -0.63 -6.86 28.91
CA PRO A 51 -0.59 -8.22 28.42
C PRO A 51 -0.20 -9.22 29.52
N THR A 52 -0.77 -10.42 29.47
CA THR A 52 -0.46 -11.53 30.38
C THR A 52 0.10 -12.72 29.60
N ARG A 53 0.52 -13.77 30.31
CA ARG A 53 1.02 -15.01 29.69
C ARG A 53 -0.04 -15.69 28.82
N ASN A 54 -1.30 -15.63 29.26
CA ASN A 54 -2.43 -16.33 28.62
C ASN A 54 -3.23 -15.42 27.69
N ASP A 55 -3.00 -14.11 27.76
CA ASP A 55 -3.68 -13.12 26.96
C ASP A 55 -2.71 -12.03 26.50
N ARG A 56 -2.24 -12.17 25.27
CA ARG A 56 -1.32 -11.23 24.62
C ARG A 56 -1.53 -11.24 23.12
N LYS A 57 -1.67 -10.06 22.57
CA LYS A 57 -1.95 -9.79 21.17
C LYS A 57 -1.04 -8.64 20.75
N VAL A 58 -0.82 -8.51 19.44
CA VAL A 58 -0.18 -7.32 18.87
C VAL A 58 -1.12 -6.70 17.86
N ALA A 59 -1.33 -5.40 17.97
CA ALA A 59 -1.92 -4.57 16.93
C ALA A 59 -0.78 -3.87 16.19
N ILE A 60 -0.79 -3.91 14.86
CA ILE A 60 0.24 -3.36 14.01
C ILE A 60 -0.43 -2.38 13.06
N MET A 61 0.10 -1.15 13.03
CA MET A 61 -0.21 -0.16 12.03
C MET A 61 1.01 0.03 11.14
N VAL A 62 0.86 -0.19 9.83
CA VAL A 62 1.89 0.14 8.84
C VAL A 62 1.52 1.40 8.07
N LYS A 63 2.53 2.19 7.73
CA LYS A 63 2.43 3.47 7.04
C LYS A 63 3.35 3.51 5.82
N GLY A 64 3.14 4.50 4.94
CA GLY A 64 4.04 4.78 3.83
C GLY A 64 3.89 3.80 2.67
N GLU A 65 5.02 3.41 2.06
CA GLU A 65 5.05 2.63 0.82
C GLU A 65 4.27 1.32 0.93
N LEU A 66 4.54 0.56 2.00
CA LEU A 66 3.86 -0.70 2.27
C LEU A 66 2.35 -0.52 2.39
N ALA A 67 1.89 0.50 3.12
CA ALA A 67 0.46 0.76 3.29
C ALA A 67 -0.22 1.14 1.97
N ARG A 68 0.43 1.97 1.15
CA ARG A 68 -0.08 2.33 -0.19
C ARG A 68 -0.21 1.09 -1.08
N GLU A 69 0.81 0.25 -1.10
CA GLU A 69 0.80 -0.99 -1.89
C GLU A 69 -0.27 -1.97 -1.41
N LEU A 70 -0.37 -2.22 -0.10
CA LEU A 70 -1.41 -3.07 0.46
C LEU A 70 -2.81 -2.52 0.10
N PHE A 71 -3.04 -1.23 0.28
CA PHE A 71 -4.30 -0.59 -0.10
C PHE A 71 -4.63 -0.83 -1.59
N ALA A 72 -3.65 -0.72 -2.48
CA ALA A 72 -3.86 -1.00 -3.91
C ALA A 72 -4.22 -2.47 -4.19
N GLN A 73 -3.70 -3.42 -3.40
CA GLN A 73 -3.86 -4.86 -3.61
C GLN A 73 -5.11 -5.48 -2.95
N LEU A 74 -5.70 -4.84 -1.94
CA LEU A 74 -6.82 -5.43 -1.16
C LEU A 74 -8.16 -5.52 -1.90
N GLY A 75 -8.29 -4.89 -3.07
CA GLY A 75 -9.52 -4.91 -3.88
C GLY A 75 -10.29 -3.60 -3.83
N PRO A 76 -11.61 -3.61 -4.12
CA PRO A 76 -12.41 -2.39 -4.16
C PRO A 76 -12.62 -1.79 -2.77
N ASP A 77 -13.05 -0.53 -2.76
CA ASP A 77 -13.40 0.18 -1.54
C ASP A 77 -14.63 -0.46 -0.88
N VAL A 78 -14.65 -0.48 0.45
CA VAL A 78 -15.82 -0.83 1.25
C VAL A 78 -16.93 0.17 0.95
N LYS A 79 -18.19 -0.27 0.95
CA LYS A 79 -19.32 0.62 0.75
C LYS A 79 -19.38 1.67 1.87
N GLN A 80 -19.75 2.90 1.52
CA GLN A 80 -19.66 4.04 2.44
C GLN A 80 -20.45 3.83 3.74
N GLU A 81 -21.60 3.17 3.67
CA GLU A 81 -22.44 2.85 4.82
C GLU A 81 -21.83 1.82 5.80
N GLN A 82 -20.76 1.13 5.40
CA GLN A 82 -20.02 0.15 6.21
C GLN A 82 -18.60 0.63 6.58
N ALA A 83 -18.19 1.75 6.00
CA ALA A 83 -16.90 2.36 6.22
C ALA A 83 -16.86 3.05 7.59
N CYS A 84 -15.68 3.20 8.16
CA CYS A 84 -15.49 3.82 9.48
C CYS A 84 -15.70 5.34 9.49
N SER A 85 -15.85 5.95 8.31
CA SER A 85 -16.14 7.36 8.16
C SER A 85 -17.07 7.57 6.97
N SER A 86 -18.00 8.51 7.12
CA SER A 86 -18.92 8.92 6.07
C SER A 86 -18.37 10.03 5.16
N SER A 87 -17.14 10.49 5.39
CA SER A 87 -16.51 11.52 4.54
C SER A 87 -16.35 11.05 3.09
N ALA A 88 -16.71 11.91 2.14
CA ALA A 88 -16.61 11.61 0.69
C ALA A 88 -15.16 11.37 0.22
N ASP A 89 -14.18 11.89 0.95
CA ASP A 89 -12.76 11.72 0.66
C ASP A 89 -12.12 10.53 1.41
N TYR A 90 -12.90 9.84 2.24
CA TYR A 90 -12.44 8.66 2.99
C TYR A 90 -12.61 7.40 2.14
N ARG A 91 -11.55 6.60 2.09
CA ARG A 91 -11.55 5.33 1.40
C ARG A 91 -11.04 4.26 2.35
N GLU A 92 -11.75 3.15 2.38
CA GLU A 92 -11.40 2.01 3.21
C GLU A 92 -11.43 0.74 2.37
N ARG A 93 -10.46 -0.14 2.59
CA ARG A 93 -10.36 -1.43 1.92
C ARG A 93 -10.06 -2.50 2.96
N ARG A 94 -10.74 -3.64 2.85
CA ARG A 94 -10.62 -4.74 3.80
C ARG A 94 -10.39 -6.06 3.07
N ARG A 95 -9.54 -6.92 3.61
CA ARG A 95 -9.44 -8.34 3.23
C ARG A 95 -8.96 -9.17 4.41
N GLY A 96 -9.79 -10.14 4.82
CA GLY A 96 -9.53 -10.87 6.07
C GLY A 96 -9.34 -9.90 7.22
N ASP A 97 -8.24 -10.06 7.94
CA ASP A 97 -7.90 -9.25 9.13
C ASP A 97 -7.18 -7.93 8.80
N ILE A 98 -6.92 -7.64 7.52
CA ILE A 98 -6.24 -6.41 7.08
C ILE A 98 -7.29 -5.36 6.73
N THR A 99 -7.15 -4.19 7.35
CA THR A 99 -7.92 -2.99 7.01
C THR A 99 -6.96 -1.88 6.61
N CYS A 100 -7.14 -1.28 5.44
CA CYS A 100 -6.37 -0.13 5.00
C CYS A 100 -7.29 1.07 4.75
N VAL A 101 -6.82 2.24 5.13
CA VAL A 101 -7.55 3.50 5.02
C VAL A 101 -6.72 4.56 4.33
N HIS A 102 -7.41 5.45 3.64
CA HIS A 102 -6.81 6.65 3.08
C HIS A 102 -7.86 7.75 3.00
N THR A 103 -7.56 8.90 3.60
CA THR A 103 -8.30 10.14 3.36
C THR A 103 -7.46 11.02 2.46
N LYS A 104 -8.10 11.72 1.50
CA LYS A 104 -7.41 12.68 0.63
C LYS A 104 -6.54 13.64 1.45
N GLY A 105 -5.26 13.75 1.09
CA GLY A 105 -4.29 14.60 1.78
C GLY A 105 -3.60 13.97 3.01
N ALA A 106 -4.04 12.79 3.46
CA ALA A 106 -3.40 12.03 4.53
C ALA A 106 -2.53 10.89 3.98
N ALA A 107 -1.67 10.31 4.82
CA ALA A 107 -0.93 9.10 4.47
C ALA A 107 -1.87 7.88 4.34
N TYR A 108 -1.41 6.85 3.64
CA TYR A 108 -2.02 5.53 3.70
C TYR A 108 -1.64 4.85 5.01
N GLU A 109 -2.62 4.24 5.66
CA GLU A 109 -2.44 3.48 6.89
C GLU A 109 -3.13 2.13 6.75
N CYS A 110 -2.49 1.06 7.23
CA CYS A 110 -3.09 -0.26 7.26
C CYS A 110 -2.91 -0.88 8.64
N TYR A 111 -3.94 -1.58 9.10
CA TYR A 111 -4.03 -2.18 10.42
C TYR A 111 -4.31 -3.67 10.31
N PHE A 112 -3.59 -4.46 11.10
CA PHE A 112 -3.81 -5.88 11.31
C PHE A 112 -3.16 -6.28 12.64
N GLY A 113 -3.47 -7.47 13.12
CA GLY A 113 -2.95 -7.95 14.38
C GLY A 113 -2.79 -9.46 14.41
N LEU A 114 -2.16 -9.93 15.49
CA LEU A 114 -1.95 -11.34 15.76
C LEU A 114 -2.27 -11.63 17.22
N ASP A 115 -2.98 -12.73 17.47
CA ASP A 115 -2.98 -13.36 18.78
C ASP A 115 -1.62 -14.04 18.97
N LEU A 116 -0.81 -13.55 19.92
CA LEU A 116 0.57 -14.01 20.10
C LEU A 116 0.67 -15.37 20.79
N ARG A 117 -0.44 -15.94 21.28
CA ARG A 117 -0.48 -17.29 21.87
C ARG A 117 -0.75 -18.35 20.81
N THR A 118 -1.59 -18.02 19.84
CA THR A 118 -2.07 -18.96 18.81
C THR A 118 -1.44 -18.72 17.44
N GLY A 119 -0.88 -17.54 17.20
CA GLY A 119 -0.40 -17.11 15.88
C GLY A 119 -1.52 -16.74 14.90
N LYS A 120 -2.78 -16.73 15.34
CA LYS A 120 -3.92 -16.44 14.48
C LYS A 120 -3.99 -14.94 14.14
N GLY A 121 -4.28 -14.64 12.87
CA GLY A 121 -4.66 -13.31 12.42
C GLY A 121 -5.89 -12.76 13.13
N MET A 122 -5.90 -11.46 13.34
CA MET A 122 -7.04 -10.72 13.87
C MET A 122 -6.96 -9.25 13.45
N TYR A 123 -8.06 -8.51 13.59
CA TYR A 123 -8.07 -7.07 13.36
C TYR A 123 -7.02 -6.36 14.23
N GLY A 124 -6.41 -5.30 13.67
CA GLY A 124 -5.44 -4.44 14.36
C GLY A 124 -6.01 -3.10 14.82
N ALA A 125 -7.21 -2.75 14.38
CA ALA A 125 -7.92 -1.53 14.74
C ALA A 125 -9.42 -1.78 14.70
N ILE A 126 -10.17 -0.93 15.40
CA ILE A 126 -11.63 -0.87 15.35
C ILE A 126 -12.06 0.55 15.03
N CYS A 127 -13.32 0.62 14.61
CA CYS A 127 -14.13 1.81 14.47
C CYS A 127 -15.33 1.60 15.41
#